data_AF-A0A5C6DSD6-F1
#
_entry.id   AF-A0A5C6DSD6-F1
#
_cell.length_a   1.000
_cell.length_b   1.000
_cell.length_c   1.000
_cell.angle_alpha   90.00
_cell.angle_beta   90.00
_cell.angle_gamma   90.00
#
_symmetry.space_group_name_H-M   'P 1'
#
loop_
_entity.id
_entity.type
_entity.pdbx_description
1 polymer ?
#
loop_
_entity_poly.entity_id
_entity_poly.type
_entity_poly.pdbx_seq_one_letter_code
_entity_poly.pdbx_strand_id
1 'polypeptide(L)'
;MPESKFRVISISTKADRQQRELDRLTGVAAPRTVDVSLKQLVPLLMDAARSKRTWLQDFADDSVRIDSDLYDVLLAYQHYCRQEAA
;
A
#
# COMPACT_ATOMS: atom_id res chain seq x y z
N MET A 1 -30.55 9.38 -4.38
CA MET A 1 -29.94 9.04 -3.08
C MET A 1 -28.90 7.95 -3.36
N PRO A 2 -27.60 8.21 -3.19
CA PRO A 2 -26.53 7.41 -3.80
C PRO A 2 -26.23 6.11 -3.04
N GLU A 3 -25.86 5.09 -3.81
CA GLU A 3 -25.62 3.72 -3.40
C GLU A 3 -24.35 3.55 -2.54
N SER A 4 -24.50 2.90 -1.39
CA SER A 4 -23.41 2.43 -0.54
C SER A 4 -22.69 1.26 -1.20
N LYS A 5 -21.66 1.55 -2.01
CA LYS A 5 -20.70 0.54 -2.51
C LYS A 5 -19.58 0.35 -1.49
N PHE A 6 -19.82 -0.48 -0.49
CA PHE A 6 -18.76 -1.04 0.36
C PHE A 6 -18.90 -2.55 0.39
N ARG A 7 -18.15 -3.24 -0.47
CA ARG A 7 -17.89 -4.67 -0.31
C ARG A 7 -16.61 -5.06 -1.02
N VAL A 8 -15.49 -4.95 -0.31
CA VAL A 8 -14.33 -5.82 -0.57
C VAL A 8 -13.77 -6.24 0.78
N ILE A 9 -14.37 -7.27 1.36
CA ILE A 9 -13.65 -8.17 2.27
C ILE A 9 -13.56 -9.48 1.49
N SER A 10 -12.43 -9.70 0.82
CA SER A 10 -12.14 -10.99 0.21
C SER A 10 -12.00 -12.01 1.33
N ILE A 11 -13.08 -12.75 1.58
CA ILE A 11 -13.06 -13.94 2.43
C ILE A 11 -12.20 -15.00 1.74
N SER A 12 -10.99 -15.17 2.25
CA SER A 12 -9.99 -16.10 1.74
C SER A 12 -10.57 -17.52 1.62
N THR A 13 -10.61 -18.05 0.39
CA THR A 13 -11.22 -19.37 0.09
C THR A 13 -10.23 -20.48 0.49
N LYS A 14 -10.71 -21.70 0.76
CA LYS A 14 -9.90 -22.86 1.22
C LYS A 14 -8.60 -23.09 0.43
N ALA A 15 -8.57 -22.74 -0.87
CA ALA A 15 -7.38 -22.77 -1.73
C ALA A 15 -6.25 -21.84 -1.24
N ASP A 16 -6.56 -20.66 -0.71
CA ASP A 16 -5.56 -19.76 -0.11
C ASP A 16 -4.88 -20.38 1.10
N ARG A 17 -5.61 -21.16 1.92
CA ARG A 17 -5.02 -21.79 3.11
C ARG A 17 -4.02 -22.87 2.71
N GLN A 18 -4.38 -23.68 1.72
CA GLN A 18 -3.50 -24.74 1.23
C GLN A 18 -2.25 -24.18 0.55
N GLN A 19 -2.41 -23.08 -0.20
CA GLN A 19 -1.28 -22.36 -0.79
C GLN A 19 -0.34 -21.78 0.28
N ARG A 20 -0.87 -21.21 1.38
CA ARG A 20 -0.07 -20.69 2.51
C ARG A 20 0.80 -21.77 3.18
N GLU A 21 0.34 -23.00 3.18
CA GLU A 21 1.04 -24.12 3.82
C GLU A 21 2.21 -24.62 2.95
N LEU A 22 2.04 -24.63 1.63
CA LEU A 22 3.10 -24.94 0.67
C LEU A 22 4.16 -23.83 0.58
N ASP A 23 3.73 -22.56 0.64
CA ASP A 23 4.62 -21.40 0.62
C ASP A 23 5.55 -21.35 1.85
N ARG A 24 5.05 -21.76 3.02
CA ARG A 24 5.84 -21.87 4.27
C ARG A 24 6.94 -22.94 4.20
N LEU A 25 6.72 -24.02 3.46
CA LEU A 25 7.63 -25.17 3.42
C LEU A 25 8.80 -24.97 2.45
N THR A 26 8.63 -24.12 1.43
CA THR A 26 9.62 -23.98 0.34
C THR A 26 10.52 -22.75 0.49
N GLY A 27 10.10 -21.71 1.22
CA GLY A 27 10.91 -20.49 1.40
C GLY A 27 11.16 -19.70 0.10
N VAL A 28 10.53 -20.08 -1.02
CA VAL A 28 10.66 -19.45 -2.36
C VAL A 28 9.42 -18.63 -2.73
N ALA A 29 8.56 -18.30 -1.77
CA ALA A 29 7.36 -17.54 -2.07
C ALA A 29 7.73 -16.10 -2.45
N ALA A 30 7.40 -15.71 -3.68
CA ALA A 30 7.50 -14.32 -4.11
C ALA A 30 6.75 -13.42 -3.11
N PRO A 31 7.23 -12.20 -2.84
CA PRO A 31 6.56 -11.27 -1.93
C PRO A 31 5.09 -11.16 -2.32
N ARG A 32 4.20 -11.49 -1.38
CA ARG A 32 2.75 -11.45 -1.61
C ARG A 32 2.31 -9.99 -1.67
N THR A 33 2.48 -9.37 -2.83
CA THR A 33 2.00 -8.01 -3.10
C THR A 33 0.50 -8.05 -3.38
N VAL A 34 -0.21 -7.03 -2.89
CA VAL A 34 -1.64 -6.84 -3.15
C VAL A 34 -1.84 -5.45 -3.75
N ASP A 35 -2.70 -5.37 -4.75
CA ASP A 35 -3.03 -4.09 -5.38
C ASP A 35 -4.07 -3.37 -4.52
N VAL A 36 -3.75 -2.14 -4.13
CA VAL A 36 -4.61 -1.28 -3.31
C VAL A 36 -4.66 0.09 -3.96
N SER A 37 -5.86 0.68 -4.06
CA SER A 37 -6.01 2.00 -4.64
C SER A 37 -5.38 3.08 -3.75
N LEU A 38 -4.79 4.12 -4.35
CA LEU A 38 -4.25 5.27 -3.61
C LEU A 38 -5.29 5.94 -2.71
N LYS A 39 -6.55 5.98 -3.16
CA LYS A 39 -7.68 6.52 -2.39
C LYS A 39 -7.87 5.79 -1.05
N GLN A 40 -7.56 4.49 -1.00
CA GLN A 40 -7.62 3.70 0.22
C GLN A 40 -6.31 3.79 1.01
N LEU A 41 -5.16 3.74 0.32
CA LEU A 41 -3.85 3.70 0.96
C LEU A 41 -3.45 5.03 1.61
N VAL A 42 -3.57 6.15 0.88
CA VAL A 42 -3.07 7.46 1.33
C VAL A 42 -3.68 7.92 2.65
N PRO A 43 -5.01 7.83 2.89
CA PRO A 43 -5.59 8.21 4.17
C PRO A 43 -5.07 7.38 5.36
N LEU A 44 -4.82 6.08 5.16
CA LEU A 44 -4.29 5.20 6.20
C LEU A 44 -2.85 5.55 6.57
N LEU A 45 -2.01 5.83 5.57
CA LEU A 45 -0.64 6.28 5.80
C LEU A 45 -0.59 7.65 6.48
N MET A 46 -1.44 8.59 6.08
CA MET A 46 -1.53 9.90 6.72
C MET A 46 -1.99 9.80 8.18
N ASP A 47 -2.96 8.94 8.49
CA ASP A 47 -3.40 8.68 9.86
C ASP A 47 -2.28 8.04 10.70
N ALA A 48 -1.59 7.04 10.15
CA ALA A 48 -0.49 6.37 10.82
C ALA A 48 0.68 7.31 11.13
N ALA A 49 1.04 8.18 10.18
CA ALA A 49 2.07 9.19 10.35
C ALA A 49 1.67 10.23 11.42
N ARG A 50 0.44 10.76 11.36
CA ARG A 50 -0.10 11.71 12.35
C ARG A 50 -0.14 11.12 13.76
N SER A 51 -0.53 9.85 13.85
CA SER A 51 -0.63 9.10 15.10
C SER A 51 0.70 8.50 15.57
N LYS A 52 1.81 8.75 14.85
CA LYS A 52 3.16 8.23 15.16
C LYS A 52 3.17 6.71 15.39
N ARG A 53 2.48 5.95 14.55
CA ARG A 53 2.41 4.49 14.66
C ARG A 53 3.80 3.90 14.39
N THR A 54 4.28 3.06 15.30
CA THR A 54 5.62 2.44 15.21
C THR A 54 5.75 1.53 13.99
N TRP A 55 4.68 0.81 13.63
CA TRP A 55 4.70 -0.08 12.47
C TRP A 55 5.04 0.64 11.17
N LEU A 56 4.74 1.94 11.02
CA LEU A 56 5.05 2.68 9.81
C LEU A 56 6.56 2.83 9.61
N GLN A 57 7.33 2.90 10.70
CA GLN A 57 8.79 2.96 10.65
C GLN A 57 9.39 1.62 10.21
N ASP A 58 8.72 0.51 10.55
CA ASP A 58 9.16 -0.83 10.15
C ASP A 58 9.16 -1.02 8.62
N PHE A 59 8.45 -0.16 7.87
CA PHE A 59 8.40 -0.17 6.40
C PHE A 59 9.12 1.04 5.76
N ALA A 60 9.93 1.79 6.51
CA ALA A 60 10.53 3.03 6.00
C ALA A 60 11.52 2.82 4.84
N ASP A 61 12.22 1.68 4.83
CA ASP A 61 13.21 1.33 3.80
C ASP A 61 12.60 0.49 2.66
N ASP A 62 11.32 0.13 2.76
CA ASP A 62 10.65 -0.71 1.77
C ASP A 62 10.27 0.08 0.52
N SER A 63 10.50 -0.53 -0.65
CA SER A 63 10.13 0.06 -1.94
C SER A 63 8.69 -0.26 -2.32
N VAL A 64 7.92 0.78 -2.66
CA VAL A 64 6.54 0.66 -3.16
C VAL A 64 6.55 0.76 -4.69
N ARG A 65 5.87 -0.17 -5.37
CA ARG A 65 5.63 -0.07 -6.82
C ARG A 65 4.44 0.83 -7.09
N ILE A 66 4.65 1.82 -7.94
CA ILE A 66 3.61 2.71 -8.47
C ILE A 66 3.78 2.85 -9.99
N ASP A 67 2.73 3.31 -10.68
CA ASP A 67 2.80 3.62 -12.11
C ASP A 67 3.80 4.75 -12.39
N SER A 68 4.49 4.70 -13.54
CA SER A 68 5.47 5.71 -13.96
C SER A 68 4.88 7.11 -13.98
N ASP A 69 3.66 7.25 -14.51
CA ASP A 69 3.01 8.55 -14.67
C ASP A 69 2.74 9.20 -13.30
N LEU A 70 2.42 8.40 -12.29
CA LEU A 70 2.23 8.88 -10.93
C LEU A 70 3.57 9.29 -10.29
N TYR A 71 4.62 8.52 -10.53
CA TYR A 71 5.95 8.84 -10.03
C TYR A 71 6.41 10.22 -10.54
N ASP A 72 6.23 10.50 -11.82
CA ASP A 72 6.59 11.79 -12.43
C ASP A 72 5.81 12.96 -11.81
N VAL A 73 4.51 12.78 -11.58
CA VAL A 73 3.66 13.79 -10.92
C VAL A 73 4.13 14.05 -9.48
N LEU A 74 4.47 13.01 -8.72
CA LEU A 74 4.96 13.15 -7.36
C LEU A 74 6.32 13.86 -7.31
N LEU A 75 7.21 13.57 -8.26
CA LEU A 75 8.50 14.24 -8.36
C LEU A 75 8.32 15.74 -8.65
N ALA A 76 7.48 16.07 -9.64
CA ALA A 76 7.15 17.46 -9.96
C ALA A 76 6.54 18.20 -8.75
N TYR A 77 5.62 17.56 -8.04
CA TYR A 77 5.02 18.12 -6.83
C TYR A 77 6.06 18.36 -5.72
N GLN A 78 6.99 17.43 -5.50
CA GLN A 78 8.08 17.60 -4.53
C GLN A 78 9.00 18.78 -4.89
N HIS A 79 9.29 18.97 -6.18
CA HIS A 79 10.04 20.13 -6.64
C HIS A 79 9.31 21.44 -6.38
N TYR A 80 8.00 21.49 -6.65
CA TYR A 80 7.15 22.64 -6.34
C TYR A 80 7.17 22.97 -4.84
N CYS A 81 6.92 22.00 -3.96
CA CYS A 81 6.92 22.23 -2.50
C CYS A 81 8.26 22.71 -1.95
N ARG A 82 9.38 22.24 -2.50
CA ARG A 82 10.72 22.71 -2.08
C ARG A 82 11.01 24.14 -2.51
N GLN A 83 10.50 24.56 -3.66
CA GLN A 83 10.67 25.94 -4.16
C GLN A 83 9.82 26.93 -3.35
N GLU A 84 8.60 26.55 -2.97
CA GLU A 84 7.72 27.40 -2.16
C GLU A 84 8.21 27.60 -0.71
N ALA A 85 9.06 26.71 -0.21
CA ALA A 85 9.61 26.77 1.14
C ALA A 85 10.98 27.49 1.23
N ALA A 86 11.54 27.93 0.10
CA ALA A 86 12.84 28.60 -0.02
C ALA A 86 12.67 30.12 -0.16
#